data_AF-A0A2M7Q1N4-F1
#
_entry.id   AF-A0A2M7Q1N4-F1
#
_cell.length_a   1.000
_cell.length_b   1.000
_cell.length_c   1.000
_cell.angle_alpha   90.00
_cell.angle_beta   90.00
_cell.angle_gamma   90.00
#
_symmetry.space_group_name_H-M   'P 1'
#
loop_
_entity.id
_entity.type
_entity.pdbx_description
1 polymer ?
#
loop_
_entity_poly.entity_id
_entity_poly.type
_entity_poly.pdbx_seq_one_letter_code
_entity_poly.pdbx_strand_id
1 'polypeptide(L)'
;MDKHLPQNINDEASYQETLAILSKQSKPSRVLCVLMNMLESYRQARKMGWSRPWNKYGLTTFQSFKIDPEADGLLCDRALGVVKQLEQVPDQVSEFVNELFGAQGCLMGFLFFSEYTEDHLEFETATLSFGRKVIGNTRFRDRFDVVFDAPVQDGCAQRLSRVRLYSDPYADGSKELLWTMTFTEEIPESLQALFYLLCDYSWQWQLREDKHWDHWTSRYIDYFGPRQHELKQSHFYQASGQRFIVDTACTM
;
A
#
# COMPACT_ATOMS: atom_id res chain seq x y z
N MET A 1 -29.73 20.04 10.84
CA MET A 1 -29.36 18.61 10.76
C MET A 1 -29.69 18.14 9.35
N ASP A 2 -28.67 17.88 8.53
CA ASP A 2 -28.84 17.39 7.16
C ASP A 2 -29.59 16.06 7.20
N LYS A 3 -30.86 16.06 6.78
CA LYS A 3 -31.62 14.84 6.55
C LYS A 3 -31.04 14.16 5.31
N HIS A 4 -30.68 12.89 5.48
CA HIS A 4 -30.17 11.95 4.46
C HIS A 4 -28.67 12.04 4.15
N LEU A 5 -27.83 11.79 5.16
CA LEU A 5 -26.58 11.08 4.86
C LEU A 5 -26.92 9.59 4.73
N PRO A 6 -26.46 8.90 3.67
CA PRO A 6 -26.64 7.45 3.57
C PRO A 6 -26.01 6.78 4.80
N GLN A 7 -26.70 5.80 5.38
CA GLN A 7 -26.19 5.08 6.55
C GLN A 7 -25.22 3.96 6.18
N ASN A 8 -25.33 3.41 4.96
CA ASN A 8 -24.39 2.46 4.34
C ASN A 8 -24.54 2.49 2.81
N ILE A 9 -23.46 2.19 2.07
CA ILE A 9 -23.53 1.97 0.63
C ILE A 9 -23.70 0.46 0.42
N ASN A 10 -24.87 0.03 -0.05
CA ASN A 10 -25.17 -1.40 -0.25
C ASN A 10 -25.36 -1.78 -1.72
N ASP A 11 -25.67 -0.81 -2.57
CA ASP A 11 -25.97 -0.98 -4.00
C ASP A 11 -25.25 0.05 -4.87
N GLU A 12 -25.40 -0.11 -6.19
CA GLU A 12 -24.79 0.78 -7.19
C GLU A 12 -25.40 2.20 -7.15
N ALA A 13 -26.69 2.34 -6.85
CA ALA A 13 -27.37 3.63 -6.80
C ALA A 13 -26.80 4.51 -5.68
N SER A 14 -26.70 3.95 -4.47
CA SER A 14 -26.12 4.62 -3.29
C SER A 14 -24.64 4.94 -3.52
N TYR A 15 -23.92 4.08 -4.26
CA TYR A 15 -22.53 4.31 -4.64
C TYR A 15 -22.39 5.53 -5.55
N GLN A 16 -23.20 5.61 -6.62
CA GLN A 16 -23.20 6.75 -7.55
C GLN A 16 -23.63 8.05 -6.88
N GLU A 17 -24.63 8.00 -6.01
CA GLU A 17 -25.06 9.17 -5.22
C GLU A 17 -23.93 9.67 -4.30
N THR A 18 -23.28 8.76 -3.57
CA THR A 18 -22.17 9.11 -2.68
C THR A 18 -21.00 9.70 -3.46
N LEU A 19 -20.66 9.14 -4.63
CA LEU A 19 -19.65 9.71 -5.53
C LEU A 19 -20.01 11.13 -5.97
N ALA A 20 -21.26 11.37 -6.36
CA ALA A 20 -21.73 12.68 -6.81
C ALA A 20 -21.73 13.74 -5.68
N ILE A 21 -21.91 13.32 -4.42
CA ILE A 21 -21.79 14.20 -3.26
C ILE A 21 -20.31 14.51 -2.99
N LEU A 22 -19.46 13.48 -2.97
CA LEU A 22 -18.02 13.61 -2.74
C LEU A 22 -17.36 14.50 -3.80
N SER A 23 -17.71 14.33 -5.08
CA SER A 23 -17.11 15.09 -6.19
C SER A 23 -17.37 16.59 -6.11
N LYS A 24 -18.45 17.03 -5.43
CA LYS A 24 -18.77 18.45 -5.24
C LYS A 24 -17.89 19.12 -4.19
N GLN A 25 -17.30 18.34 -3.27
CA GLN A 25 -16.45 18.82 -2.16
C GLN A 25 -17.06 19.96 -1.32
N SER A 26 -18.38 20.12 -1.35
CA SER A 26 -19.09 21.26 -0.74
C SER A 26 -19.63 20.95 0.67
N LYS A 27 -19.43 19.73 1.16
CA LYS A 27 -19.87 19.30 2.49
C LYS A 27 -18.79 19.58 3.53
N PRO A 28 -19.14 19.74 4.83
CA PRO A 28 -18.15 19.88 5.89
C PRO A 28 -17.17 18.71 5.92
N SER A 29 -15.89 18.95 6.27
CA SER A 29 -14.84 17.92 6.24
C SER A 29 -15.22 16.63 6.97
N ARG A 30 -15.84 16.73 8.16
CA ARG A 30 -16.32 15.57 8.92
C ARG A 30 -17.32 14.72 8.14
N VAL A 31 -18.19 15.35 7.35
CA VAL A 31 -19.16 14.64 6.49
C VAL A 31 -18.46 13.98 5.31
N LEU A 32 -17.51 14.68 4.68
CA LEU A 32 -16.70 14.11 3.60
C LEU A 32 -15.89 12.89 4.07
N CYS A 33 -15.31 12.94 5.28
CA CYS A 33 -14.65 11.80 5.90
C CYS A 33 -15.60 10.60 6.03
N VAL A 34 -16.80 10.79 6.59
CA VAL A 34 -17.78 9.70 6.74
C VAL A 34 -18.13 9.08 5.39
N LEU A 35 -18.46 9.90 4.39
CA LEU A 35 -18.84 9.42 3.06
C LEU A 35 -17.68 8.70 2.36
N MET A 36 -16.46 9.20 2.50
CA MET A 36 -15.28 8.61 1.86
C MET A 36 -14.93 7.25 2.48
N ASN A 37 -15.00 7.11 3.81
CA ASN A 37 -14.76 5.83 4.47
C ASN A 37 -15.84 4.79 4.17
N MET A 38 -17.10 5.21 4.01
CA MET A 38 -18.17 4.34 3.50
C MET A 38 -17.88 3.87 2.06
N LEU A 39 -17.44 4.80 1.19
CA LEU A 39 -17.08 4.49 -0.19
C LEU A 39 -15.90 3.51 -0.27
N GLU A 40 -14.86 3.71 0.54
CA GLU A 40 -13.71 2.81 0.59
C GLU A 40 -14.11 1.42 1.09
N SER A 41 -14.99 1.33 2.10
CA SER A 41 -15.50 0.05 2.59
C SER A 41 -16.31 -0.69 1.53
N TYR A 42 -17.17 0.02 0.78
CA TYR A 42 -17.91 -0.55 -0.35
C TYR A 42 -16.98 -1.06 -1.46
N ARG A 43 -15.98 -0.26 -1.83
CA ARG A 43 -15.01 -0.56 -2.90
C ARG A 43 -14.17 -1.78 -2.57
N GLN A 44 -13.60 -1.81 -1.37
CA GLN A 44 -12.79 -2.91 -0.87
C GLN A 44 -13.55 -4.25 -0.91
N ALA A 45 -14.80 -4.28 -0.44
CA ALA A 45 -15.62 -5.50 -0.43
C ALA A 45 -15.89 -6.08 -1.83
N ARG A 46 -15.54 -5.35 -2.88
CA ARG A 46 -15.73 -5.68 -4.29
C ARG A 46 -14.43 -5.61 -5.11
N LYS A 47 -13.26 -5.54 -4.47
CA LYS A 47 -11.95 -5.36 -5.14
C LYS A 47 -11.88 -4.14 -6.08
N MET A 48 -12.67 -3.10 -5.81
CA MET A 48 -12.62 -1.84 -6.55
C MET A 48 -11.54 -0.93 -5.96
N GLY A 49 -10.84 -0.20 -6.83
CA GLY A 49 -9.80 0.73 -6.40
C GLY A 49 -8.59 0.05 -5.72
N TRP A 50 -7.84 0.86 -4.96
CA TRP A 50 -6.51 0.51 -4.44
C TRP A 50 -6.49 0.21 -2.92
N SER A 51 -7.64 0.17 -2.26
CA SER A 51 -7.72 -0.23 -0.85
C SER A 51 -7.90 -1.75 -0.70
N ARG A 52 -7.21 -2.34 0.27
CA ARG A 52 -7.28 -3.75 0.68
C ARG A 52 -7.21 -3.87 2.21
N PRO A 53 -7.67 -4.97 2.80
CA PRO A 53 -7.65 -5.11 4.26
C PRO A 53 -6.26 -4.92 4.89
N TRP A 54 -5.21 -5.45 4.27
CA TRP A 54 -3.83 -5.41 4.78
C TRP A 54 -3.14 -4.05 4.65
N ASN A 55 -3.74 -3.07 3.96
CA ASN A 55 -3.18 -1.73 3.78
C ASN A 55 -4.07 -0.61 4.37
N LYS A 56 -5.01 -0.95 5.27
CA LYS A 56 -6.05 -0.03 5.76
C LYS A 56 -6.37 -0.12 7.25
N TYR A 57 -6.56 -1.31 7.81
CA TYR A 57 -7.13 -1.43 9.16
C TYR A 57 -6.07 -1.35 10.25
N GLY A 58 -6.32 -0.49 11.25
CA GLY A 58 -5.45 -0.35 12.42
C GLY A 58 -4.10 0.30 12.12
N LEU A 59 -3.93 0.90 10.94
CA LEU A 59 -2.69 1.55 10.52
C LEU A 59 -2.90 3.02 10.16
N THR A 60 -1.81 3.78 10.19
CA THR A 60 -1.73 5.15 9.68
C THR A 60 -0.65 5.22 8.62
N THR A 61 -1.05 5.45 7.38
CA THR A 61 -0.17 5.75 6.25
C THR A 61 0.19 7.22 6.27
N PHE A 62 1.46 7.52 6.54
CA PHE A 62 1.97 8.88 6.72
C PHE A 62 2.83 9.37 5.55
N GLN A 63 3.28 8.47 4.68
CA GLN A 63 3.82 8.83 3.36
C GLN A 63 3.26 7.91 2.29
N SER A 64 3.03 8.46 1.10
CA SER A 64 2.66 7.65 -0.05
C SER A 64 3.20 8.23 -1.35
N PHE A 65 3.69 7.35 -2.22
CA PHE A 65 4.23 7.73 -3.51
C PHE A 65 3.58 6.93 -4.63
N LYS A 66 3.49 7.54 -5.81
CA LYS A 66 3.23 6.84 -7.07
C LYS A 66 4.56 6.45 -7.71
N ILE A 67 4.57 5.28 -8.31
CA ILE A 67 5.67 4.76 -9.11
C ILE A 67 5.33 5.04 -10.57
N ASP A 68 6.28 5.61 -11.29
CA ASP A 68 6.26 5.74 -12.73
C ASP A 68 7.06 4.57 -13.30
N PRO A 69 6.43 3.55 -13.93
CA PRO A 69 7.15 2.39 -14.43
C PRO A 69 8.27 2.71 -15.43
N GLU A 70 8.16 3.83 -16.17
CA GLU A 70 9.18 4.24 -17.14
C GLU A 70 10.38 4.89 -16.43
N ALA A 71 10.13 5.77 -15.46
CA ALA A 71 11.19 6.46 -14.73
C ALA A 71 11.79 5.64 -13.58
N ASP A 72 11.02 4.71 -13.01
CA ASP A 72 11.36 3.91 -11.83
C ASP A 72 11.55 2.42 -12.17
N GLY A 73 11.91 2.11 -13.43
CA GLY A 73 12.04 0.75 -13.94
C GLY A 73 12.91 -0.17 -13.06
N LEU A 74 13.97 0.36 -12.44
CA LEU A 74 14.80 -0.40 -11.49
C LEU A 74 14.00 -0.98 -10.32
N LEU A 75 13.06 -0.21 -9.75
CA LEU A 75 12.21 -0.70 -8.66
C LEU A 75 11.27 -1.81 -9.15
N CYS A 76 10.69 -1.62 -10.33
CA CYS A 76 9.83 -2.62 -10.97
C CYS A 76 10.61 -3.93 -11.23
N ASP A 77 11.82 -3.82 -11.77
CA ASP A 77 12.70 -4.96 -12.07
C ASP A 77 13.11 -5.70 -10.80
N ARG A 78 13.43 -4.97 -9.72
CA ARG A 78 13.75 -5.58 -8.41
C ARG A 78 12.54 -6.31 -7.82
N ALA A 79 11.35 -5.72 -7.89
CA ALA A 79 10.14 -6.35 -7.40
C ALA A 79 9.80 -7.63 -8.18
N LEU A 80 9.86 -7.58 -9.51
CA LEU A 80 9.66 -8.75 -10.37
C LEU A 80 10.73 -9.82 -10.14
N GLY A 81 11.99 -9.40 -9.99
CA GLY A 81 13.13 -10.28 -9.73
C GLY A 81 12.99 -11.04 -8.41
N VAL A 82 12.50 -10.39 -7.35
CA VAL A 82 12.18 -11.04 -6.08
C VAL A 82 11.20 -12.19 -6.29
N VAL A 83 10.07 -11.94 -6.96
CA VAL A 83 9.04 -12.99 -7.16
C VAL A 83 9.60 -14.18 -7.93
N LYS A 84 10.43 -13.94 -8.95
CA LYS A 84 11.05 -15.01 -9.75
C LYS A 84 12.06 -15.86 -8.98
N GLN A 85 12.62 -15.35 -7.89
CA GLN A 85 13.61 -16.05 -7.08
C GLN A 85 13.00 -16.86 -5.94
N LEU A 86 11.71 -16.67 -5.64
CA LEU A 86 11.02 -17.40 -4.59
C LEU A 86 10.49 -18.72 -5.13
N GLU A 87 11.18 -19.82 -4.82
CA GLU A 87 10.82 -21.18 -5.28
C GLU A 87 9.41 -21.62 -4.85
N GLN A 88 8.89 -21.04 -3.76
CA GLN A 88 7.59 -21.38 -3.19
C GLN A 88 6.41 -20.66 -3.88
N VAL A 89 6.67 -19.79 -4.87
CA VAL A 89 5.62 -19.09 -5.62
C VAL A 89 5.00 -20.06 -6.65
N PRO A 90 3.67 -20.33 -6.59
CA PRO A 90 3.01 -21.20 -7.56
C PRO A 90 3.10 -20.64 -8.99
N ASP A 91 3.14 -21.53 -10.00
CA ASP A 91 3.22 -21.15 -11.41
C ASP A 91 2.15 -20.14 -11.82
N GLN A 92 0.89 -20.35 -11.39
CA GLN A 92 -0.21 -19.43 -11.69
C GLN A 92 0.03 -18.01 -11.15
N VAL A 93 0.68 -17.87 -9.99
CA VAL A 93 1.03 -16.58 -9.41
C VAL A 93 2.19 -15.96 -10.19
N SER A 94 3.20 -16.76 -10.53
CA SER A 94 4.32 -16.33 -11.36
C SER A 94 3.85 -15.83 -12.73
N GLU A 95 2.94 -16.55 -13.40
CA GLU A 95 2.31 -16.15 -14.65
C GLU A 95 1.56 -14.83 -14.51
N PHE A 96 0.69 -14.72 -13.50
CA PHE A 96 -0.05 -13.49 -13.22
C PHE A 96 0.89 -12.28 -12.99
N VAL A 97 1.92 -12.43 -12.15
CA VAL A 97 2.87 -11.35 -11.87
C VAL A 97 3.65 -10.99 -13.14
N ASN A 98 4.11 -11.97 -13.92
CA ASN A 98 4.78 -11.69 -15.19
C ASN A 98 3.87 -10.93 -16.17
N GLU A 99 2.59 -11.32 -16.27
CA GLU A 99 1.61 -10.64 -17.12
C GLU A 99 1.32 -9.21 -16.62
N LEU A 100 1.21 -9.03 -15.30
CA LEU A 100 0.98 -7.74 -14.68
C LEU A 100 2.13 -6.76 -14.99
N PHE A 101 3.38 -7.17 -14.78
CA PHE A 101 4.56 -6.35 -15.06
C PHE A 101 4.82 -6.20 -16.56
N GLY A 102 4.37 -7.15 -17.38
CA GLY A 102 4.41 -7.08 -18.85
C GLY A 102 3.37 -6.14 -19.48
N ALA A 103 2.38 -5.67 -18.72
CA ALA A 103 1.31 -4.78 -19.19
C ALA A 103 1.79 -3.33 -19.36
N GLN A 104 2.70 -3.11 -20.31
CA GLN A 104 3.27 -1.80 -20.64
C GLN A 104 2.17 -0.74 -20.87
N GLY A 105 2.38 0.46 -20.31
CA GLY A 105 1.42 1.57 -20.37
C GLY A 105 0.19 1.44 -19.46
N CYS A 106 -0.03 0.28 -18.82
CA CYS A 106 -1.16 0.02 -17.94
C CYS A 106 -0.76 -0.34 -16.50
N LEU A 107 0.52 -0.68 -16.27
CA LEU A 107 1.07 -0.93 -14.94
C LEU A 107 0.98 0.34 -14.10
N MET A 108 0.44 0.19 -12.90
CA MET A 108 0.38 1.22 -11.87
C MET A 108 1.15 0.70 -10.67
N GLY A 109 1.93 1.57 -10.01
CA GLY A 109 2.64 1.21 -8.80
C GLY A 109 2.52 2.29 -7.73
N PHE A 110 2.51 1.88 -6.47
CA PHE A 110 2.45 2.77 -5.31
C PHE A 110 3.29 2.25 -4.16
N LEU A 111 3.84 3.19 -3.39
CA LEU A 111 4.49 2.96 -2.12
C LEU A 111 3.63 3.56 -1.02
N PHE A 112 3.41 2.82 0.06
CA PHE A 112 2.77 3.32 1.27
C PHE A 112 3.68 3.04 2.45
N PHE A 113 4.01 4.09 3.21
CA PHE A 113 4.74 3.97 4.46
C PHE A 113 3.79 4.25 5.61
N SER A 114 3.72 3.31 6.52
CA SER A 114 2.69 3.25 7.53
C SER A 114 3.25 2.85 8.88
N GLU A 115 2.48 3.09 9.92
CA GLU A 115 2.72 2.55 11.25
C GLU A 115 1.44 1.93 11.79
N TYR A 116 1.58 0.90 12.62
CA TYR A 116 0.46 0.25 13.29
C TYR A 116 0.91 -0.41 14.59
N THR A 117 -0.07 -0.82 15.39
CA THR A 117 0.16 -1.62 16.61
C THR A 117 -0.55 -2.97 16.48
N GLU A 118 0.17 -4.06 16.74
CA GLU A 118 -0.35 -5.44 16.78
C GLU A 118 0.20 -6.11 18.05
N ASP A 119 -0.68 -6.70 18.85
CA ASP A 119 -0.31 -7.37 20.11
C ASP A 119 0.61 -6.53 21.03
N HIS A 120 0.31 -5.23 21.14
CA HIS A 120 1.07 -4.23 21.90
C HIS A 120 2.48 -3.91 21.37
N LEU A 121 2.85 -4.43 20.19
CA LEU A 121 4.07 -4.10 19.49
C LEU A 121 3.80 -3.06 18.41
N GLU A 122 4.63 -2.03 18.36
CA GLU A 122 4.61 -1.01 17.31
C GLU A 122 5.43 -1.49 16.10
N PHE A 123 4.97 -1.15 14.91
CA PHE A 123 5.65 -1.48 13.65
C PHE A 123 5.75 -0.26 12.74
N GLU A 124 6.89 -0.14 12.08
CA GLU A 124 7.03 0.60 10.83
C GLU A 124 6.83 -0.34 9.65
N THR A 125 5.99 0.05 8.70
CA THR A 125 5.66 -0.76 7.53
C THR A 125 5.85 -0.03 6.21
N ALA A 126 6.39 -0.75 5.23
CA ALA A 126 6.34 -0.35 3.83
C ALA A 126 5.46 -1.32 3.04
N THR A 127 4.52 -0.81 2.25
CA THR A 127 3.78 -1.58 1.25
C THR A 127 4.21 -1.15 -0.14
N LEU A 128 4.81 -2.07 -0.90
CA LEU A 128 5.04 -1.95 -2.33
C LEU A 128 3.87 -2.60 -3.06
N SER A 129 3.15 -1.82 -3.85
CA SER A 129 1.92 -2.26 -4.49
C SER A 129 1.96 -2.04 -5.98
N PHE A 130 1.77 -3.10 -6.76
CA PHE A 130 1.61 -3.04 -8.21
C PHE A 130 0.23 -3.52 -8.61
N GLY A 131 -0.26 -3.02 -9.73
CA GLY A 131 -1.56 -3.41 -10.24
C GLY A 131 -1.90 -2.76 -11.58
N ARG A 132 -3.05 -3.13 -12.13
CA ARG A 132 -3.57 -2.57 -13.38
C ARG A 132 -5.09 -2.52 -13.34
N LYS A 133 -5.68 -1.73 -14.24
CA LYS A 133 -7.13 -1.78 -14.49
C LYS A 133 -7.46 -3.08 -15.22
N VAL A 134 -8.49 -3.77 -14.78
CA VAL A 134 -8.98 -4.98 -15.47
C VAL A 134 -9.49 -4.59 -16.86
N ILE A 135 -9.07 -5.34 -17.88
CA ILE A 135 -9.47 -5.13 -19.27
C ILE A 135 -10.98 -5.35 -19.39
N GLY A 136 -11.69 -4.44 -20.06
CA GLY A 136 -13.15 -4.50 -20.19
C GLY A 136 -13.93 -4.05 -18.95
N ASN A 137 -13.29 -3.92 -17.78
CA ASN A 137 -13.94 -3.38 -16.59
C ASN A 137 -12.99 -2.55 -15.71
N THR A 138 -12.84 -1.28 -16.08
CA THR A 138 -11.91 -0.34 -15.42
C THR A 138 -12.30 0.04 -13.98
N ARG A 139 -13.35 -0.55 -13.40
CA ARG A 139 -13.71 -0.38 -11.98
C ARG A 139 -12.87 -1.30 -11.09
N PHE A 140 -12.47 -2.46 -11.60
CA PHE A 140 -11.72 -3.46 -10.84
C PHE A 140 -10.22 -3.35 -11.10
N ARG A 141 -9.44 -3.88 -10.16
CA ARG A 141 -7.98 -3.85 -10.20
C ARG A 141 -7.42 -5.24 -9.94
N ASP A 142 -6.51 -5.66 -10.81
CA ASP A 142 -5.56 -6.71 -10.51
C ASP A 142 -4.46 -6.13 -9.62
N ARG A 143 -3.98 -6.90 -8.64
CA ARG A 143 -2.94 -6.43 -7.72
C ARG A 143 -1.95 -7.49 -7.30
N PHE A 144 -0.74 -7.02 -7.05
CA PHE A 144 0.31 -7.74 -6.36
C PHE A 144 0.92 -6.78 -5.33
N ASP A 145 0.89 -7.18 -4.05
CA ASP A 145 1.39 -6.36 -2.95
C ASP A 145 2.47 -7.12 -2.17
N VAL A 146 3.52 -6.40 -1.77
CA VAL A 146 4.53 -6.85 -0.81
C VAL A 146 4.54 -5.90 0.37
N VAL A 147 4.31 -6.43 1.56
CA VAL A 147 4.24 -5.68 2.82
C VAL A 147 5.42 -6.08 3.69
N PHE A 148 6.19 -5.10 4.14
CA PHE A 148 7.39 -5.25 4.95
C PHE A 148 7.14 -4.63 6.31
N ASP A 149 7.30 -5.38 7.39
CA ASP A 149 7.12 -4.88 8.75
C ASP A 149 8.43 -4.96 9.54
N ALA A 150 8.82 -3.84 10.12
CA ALA A 150 9.95 -3.72 11.04
C ALA A 150 9.41 -3.29 12.42
N PRO A 151 9.67 -4.05 13.50
CA PRO A 151 9.18 -3.69 14.82
C PRO A 151 9.90 -2.44 15.32
N VAL A 152 9.24 -1.73 16.23
CA VAL A 152 9.79 -0.57 16.93
C VAL A 152 9.94 -0.92 18.40
N GLN A 153 11.11 -0.62 18.96
CA GLN A 153 11.40 -0.81 20.38
C GLN A 153 12.06 0.45 20.94
N ASP A 154 11.52 0.97 22.04
CA ASP A 154 12.03 2.16 22.76
C ASP A 154 12.20 3.42 21.89
N GLY A 155 11.32 3.55 20.87
CA GLY A 155 11.33 4.62 19.89
C GLY A 155 12.38 4.45 18.78
N CYS A 156 12.94 3.25 18.62
CA CYS A 156 13.89 2.92 17.56
C CYS A 156 13.36 1.78 16.70
N ALA A 157 13.33 2.00 15.39
CA ALA A 157 13.09 0.95 14.42
C ALA A 157 14.12 -0.18 14.57
N GLN A 158 13.65 -1.41 14.43
CA GLN A 158 14.48 -2.62 14.46
C GLN A 158 14.66 -3.15 13.04
N ARG A 159 15.40 -4.25 12.86
CA ARG A 159 15.54 -4.90 11.55
C ARG A 159 14.18 -5.42 11.05
N LEU A 160 14.06 -5.56 9.73
CA LEU A 160 12.91 -6.20 9.09
C LEU A 160 12.66 -7.57 9.73
N SER A 161 11.44 -7.79 10.23
CA SER A 161 11.08 -9.03 10.94
C SER A 161 9.98 -9.81 10.25
N ARG A 162 9.19 -9.16 9.38
CA ARG A 162 8.10 -9.82 8.68
C ARG A 162 7.94 -9.30 7.26
N VAL A 163 7.70 -10.22 6.32
CA VAL A 163 7.31 -9.90 4.94
C VAL A 163 6.06 -10.68 4.57
N ARG A 164 5.08 -10.02 3.98
CA ARG A 164 3.83 -10.62 3.50
C ARG A 164 3.65 -10.31 2.01
N LEU A 165 3.41 -11.32 1.20
CA LEU A 165 3.14 -11.19 -0.23
C LEU A 165 1.69 -11.55 -0.50
N TYR A 166 1.02 -10.77 -1.34
CA TYR A 166 -0.37 -10.97 -1.73
C TYR A 166 -0.52 -10.91 -3.25
N SER A 167 -1.10 -11.96 -3.83
CA SER A 167 -1.54 -11.99 -5.22
C SER A 167 -3.06 -11.93 -5.28
N ASP A 168 -3.58 -10.85 -5.86
CA ASP A 168 -5.02 -10.54 -5.90
C ASP A 168 -5.47 -10.12 -7.31
N PRO A 169 -5.45 -11.02 -8.30
CA PRO A 169 -6.11 -10.78 -9.57
C PRO A 169 -7.62 -10.68 -9.37
N TYR A 170 -8.27 -9.89 -10.22
CA TYR A 170 -9.72 -9.91 -10.32
C TYR A 170 -10.15 -11.11 -11.17
N ALA A 171 -10.81 -12.08 -10.54
CA ALA A 171 -11.46 -13.20 -11.22
C ALA A 171 -12.96 -13.11 -10.97
N ASP A 172 -13.72 -12.72 -12.00
CA ASP A 172 -15.19 -12.53 -12.03
C ASP A 172 -15.95 -12.90 -10.74
N GLY A 173 -16.05 -11.91 -9.83
CA GLY A 173 -16.86 -12.03 -8.60
C GLY A 173 -16.19 -12.73 -7.42
N SER A 174 -15.03 -13.36 -7.60
CA SER A 174 -14.24 -13.93 -6.49
C SER A 174 -13.67 -12.85 -5.59
N LYS A 175 -13.87 -13.02 -4.28
CA LYS A 175 -13.31 -12.16 -3.23
C LYS A 175 -12.01 -12.71 -2.66
N GLU A 176 -11.69 -13.95 -2.95
CA GLU A 176 -10.52 -14.62 -2.39
C GLU A 176 -9.25 -14.18 -3.10
N LEU A 177 -8.14 -14.22 -2.36
CA LEU A 177 -6.81 -14.02 -2.92
C LEU A 177 -6.45 -15.23 -3.77
N LEU A 178 -5.70 -15.00 -4.85
CA LEU A 178 -5.10 -16.10 -5.57
C LEU A 178 -4.06 -16.80 -4.69
N TRP A 179 -3.27 -16.00 -3.95
CA TRP A 179 -2.19 -16.53 -3.13
C TRP A 179 -1.69 -15.52 -2.10
N THR A 180 -1.18 -16.03 -0.98
CA THR A 180 -0.50 -15.26 0.06
C THR A 180 0.68 -16.04 0.61
N MET A 181 1.72 -15.33 1.03
CA MET A 181 2.89 -15.90 1.69
C MET A 181 3.41 -14.98 2.78
N THR A 182 3.94 -15.55 3.86
CA THR A 182 4.49 -14.80 4.99
C THR A 182 5.86 -15.37 5.37
N PHE A 183 6.84 -14.49 5.55
CA PHE A 183 8.16 -14.79 6.11
C PHE A 183 8.29 -14.10 7.48
N THR A 184 8.76 -14.82 8.51
CA THR A 184 8.97 -14.28 9.88
C THR A 184 10.33 -14.61 10.49
N GLU A 185 11.11 -15.53 9.91
CA GLU A 185 12.39 -15.99 10.48
C GLU A 185 13.51 -15.87 9.43
N GLU A 186 13.39 -16.59 8.32
CA GLU A 186 14.37 -16.59 7.23
C GLU A 186 13.86 -15.73 6.07
N ILE A 187 13.98 -14.40 6.21
CA ILE A 187 13.59 -13.47 5.14
C ILE A 187 14.67 -13.48 4.05
N PRO A 188 14.32 -13.84 2.79
CA PRO A 188 15.28 -13.86 1.68
C PRO A 188 16.05 -12.54 1.52
N GLU A 189 17.34 -12.61 1.20
CA GLU A 189 18.19 -11.43 1.01
C GLU A 189 17.65 -10.47 -0.05
N SER A 190 17.03 -11.00 -1.11
CA SER A 190 16.40 -10.19 -2.16
C SER A 190 15.23 -9.35 -1.63
N LEU A 191 14.46 -9.88 -0.67
CA LEU A 191 13.39 -9.15 0.02
C LEU A 191 13.93 -8.12 1.01
N GLN A 192 15.02 -8.44 1.73
CA GLN A 192 15.70 -7.47 2.59
C GLN A 192 16.27 -6.30 1.77
N ALA A 193 16.94 -6.59 0.66
CA ALA A 193 17.47 -5.58 -0.25
C ALA A 193 16.37 -4.70 -0.84
N LEU A 194 15.23 -5.30 -1.23
CA LEU A 194 14.07 -4.55 -1.70
C LEU A 194 13.54 -3.63 -0.60
N PHE A 195 13.39 -4.12 0.64
CA PHE A 195 12.96 -3.29 1.77
C PHE A 195 13.88 -2.07 2.00
N TYR A 196 15.20 -2.27 1.99
CA TYR A 196 16.15 -1.17 2.19
C TYR A 196 16.12 -0.15 1.05
N LEU A 197 15.88 -0.60 -0.19
CA LEU A 197 15.63 0.29 -1.32
C LEU A 197 14.36 1.14 -1.11
N LEU A 198 13.29 0.56 -0.55
CA LEU A 198 12.09 1.32 -0.20
C LEU A 198 12.36 2.35 0.90
N CYS A 199 13.18 2.00 1.89
CA CYS A 199 13.62 2.94 2.92
C CYS A 199 14.36 4.12 2.28
N ASP A 200 15.31 3.87 1.37
CA ASP A 200 15.98 4.92 0.60
C ASP A 200 14.99 5.84 -0.13
N TYR A 201 14.01 5.27 -0.82
CA TYR A 201 12.99 6.06 -1.51
C TYR A 201 12.13 6.88 -0.56
N SER A 202 11.79 6.39 0.64
CA SER A 202 11.09 7.19 1.64
C SER A 202 11.82 8.50 1.95
N TRP A 203 13.14 8.45 2.14
CA TRP A 203 13.97 9.63 2.41
C TRP A 203 14.17 10.51 1.18
N GLN A 204 14.44 9.92 0.02
CA GLN A 204 14.74 10.67 -1.20
C GLN A 204 13.50 11.31 -1.83
N TRP A 205 12.37 10.61 -1.83
CA TRP A 205 11.16 11.03 -2.55
C TRP A 205 10.25 11.91 -1.70
N GLN A 206 10.49 12.04 -0.40
CA GLN A 206 9.71 12.94 0.44
C GLN A 206 9.70 14.38 -0.09
N LEU A 207 10.81 14.86 -0.66
CA LEU A 207 10.92 16.21 -1.19
C LEU A 207 10.52 16.31 -2.68
N ARG A 208 10.06 15.21 -3.28
CA ARG A 208 9.70 15.11 -4.69
C ARG A 208 8.18 15.14 -4.86
N GLU A 209 7.61 16.34 -5.03
CA GLU A 209 6.17 16.51 -5.25
C GLU A 209 5.64 15.67 -6.41
N ASP A 210 6.45 15.48 -7.46
CA ASP A 210 6.10 14.65 -8.62
C ASP A 210 5.91 13.17 -8.27
N LYS A 211 6.46 12.70 -7.15
CA LYS A 211 6.32 11.33 -6.65
C LYS A 211 5.15 11.17 -5.68
N HIS A 212 4.68 12.23 -5.04
CA HIS A 212 3.63 12.11 -4.03
C HIS A 212 2.35 11.56 -4.63
N TRP A 213 1.76 10.58 -3.94
CA TRP A 213 0.41 10.15 -4.26
C TRP A 213 -0.60 11.03 -3.50
N ASP A 214 -0.73 12.27 -3.94
CA ASP A 214 -1.71 13.20 -3.40
C ASP A 214 -3.02 13.14 -4.20
N HIS A 215 -3.82 12.10 -3.96
CA HIS A 215 -5.20 12.10 -4.42
C HIS A 215 -6.04 12.88 -3.40
N TRP A 216 -6.81 13.88 -3.84
CA TRP A 216 -7.55 14.77 -2.94
C TRP A 216 -8.41 14.05 -1.88
N THR A 217 -8.85 12.82 -2.13
CA THR A 217 -9.61 12.01 -1.18
C THR A 217 -8.80 11.49 -0.01
N SER A 218 -7.46 11.41 -0.10
CA SER A 218 -6.58 10.91 0.95
C SER A 218 -6.84 11.63 2.28
N ARG A 219 -7.03 12.96 2.23
CA ARG A 219 -7.37 13.80 3.40
C ARG A 219 -8.69 13.44 4.10
N TYR A 220 -9.51 12.61 3.48
CA TYR A 220 -10.83 12.19 3.98
C TYR A 220 -10.90 10.68 4.25
N ILE A 221 -9.79 9.95 4.15
CA ILE A 221 -9.71 8.52 4.41
C ILE A 221 -9.00 8.31 5.75
N ASP A 222 -9.61 7.57 6.67
CA ASP A 222 -9.18 7.54 8.08
C ASP A 222 -7.75 7.00 8.29
N TYR A 223 -7.27 6.14 7.40
CA TYR A 223 -5.94 5.55 7.51
C TYR A 223 -4.84 6.39 6.83
N PHE A 224 -5.16 7.56 6.29
CA PHE A 224 -4.17 8.55 5.86
C PHE A 224 -4.09 9.68 6.87
N GLY A 225 -2.88 10.01 7.31
CA GLY A 225 -2.71 11.05 8.31
C GLY A 225 -1.25 11.31 8.63
N PRO A 226 -0.97 12.28 9.50
CA PRO A 226 0.38 12.48 10.01
C PRO A 226 0.82 11.25 10.80
N ARG A 227 2.14 11.10 10.92
CA ARG A 227 2.74 10.14 11.85
C ARG A 227 2.25 10.44 13.27
N GLN A 228 1.82 9.40 13.97
CA GLN A 228 1.36 9.38 15.35
C GLN A 228 2.52 9.14 16.33
N HIS A 229 3.55 8.40 15.93
CA HIS A 229 4.71 8.09 16.76
C HIS A 229 5.97 8.82 16.27
N GLU A 230 6.53 9.70 17.08
CA GLU A 230 7.87 10.26 16.80
C GLU A 230 8.95 9.25 17.23
N LEU A 231 9.73 8.78 16.25
CA LEU A 231 10.82 7.84 16.51
C LEU A 231 12.15 8.56 16.64
N LYS A 232 13.02 8.08 17.52
CA LYS A 232 14.42 8.53 17.59
C LYS A 232 15.19 8.09 16.34
N GLN A 233 14.95 6.86 15.91
CA GLN A 233 15.53 6.23 14.73
C GLN A 233 14.45 5.53 13.92
N SER A 234 14.37 5.83 12.63
CA SER A 234 13.27 5.43 11.75
C SER A 234 13.81 4.92 10.41
N HIS A 235 13.23 3.85 9.87
CA HIS A 235 13.51 3.43 8.50
C HIS A 235 13.01 4.45 7.49
N PHE A 236 11.87 5.06 7.78
CA PHE A 236 11.20 5.99 6.88
C PHE A 236 11.48 7.44 7.28
N TYR A 237 11.29 8.35 6.32
CA TYR A 237 11.54 9.76 6.54
C TYR A 237 10.70 10.30 7.69
N GLN A 238 11.36 11.10 8.52
CA GLN A 238 10.74 11.96 9.51
C GLN A 238 11.52 13.27 9.59
N ALA A 239 10.83 14.37 9.84
CA ALA A 239 11.46 15.68 9.94
C ALA A 239 12.34 15.80 11.19
N SER A 240 11.90 15.20 12.30
CA SER A 240 12.57 15.10 13.58
C SER A 240 13.05 13.67 13.79
N GLY A 241 14.36 13.44 13.77
CA GLY A 241 14.95 12.12 14.10
C GLY A 241 16.06 11.71 13.15
N GLN A 242 16.60 10.51 13.37
CA GLN A 242 17.67 9.94 12.56
C GLN A 242 17.14 8.84 11.65
N ARG A 243 17.77 8.71 10.48
CA ARG A 243 17.60 7.54 9.64
C ARG A 243 18.21 6.33 10.34
N PHE A 244 17.45 5.24 10.42
CA PHE A 244 17.98 3.95 10.79
C PHE A 244 18.90 3.46 9.67
N ILE A 245 20.15 3.21 10.01
CA ILE A 245 21.15 2.69 9.08
C ILE A 245 21.44 1.26 9.52
N VAL A 246 21.19 0.31 8.62
CA VAL A 246 21.68 -1.04 8.81
C VAL A 246 23.15 -1.04 8.45
N ASP A 247 24.02 -1.31 9.42
CA ASP A 247 25.42 -1.60 9.14
C ASP A 247 25.50 -2.79 8.17
N THR A 248 25.71 -2.48 6.89
CA THR A 248 25.81 -3.43 5.78
C THR A 248 27.20 -4.07 5.70
N ALA A 249 27.98 -4.03 6.78
CA ALA A 249 29.37 -4.48 6.84
C ALA A 249 29.57 -6.01 6.66
N CYS A 250 28.54 -6.78 6.28
CA CYS A 250 28.63 -8.22 6.08
C CYS A 250 28.11 -8.75 4.73
N THR A 251 27.88 -7.90 3.72
CA THR A 251 27.48 -8.37 2.38
C THR A 251 28.25 -7.66 1.27
N MET A 252 29.51 -8.11 1.07
CA MET A 252 30.19 -8.14 -0.23
C MET A 252 30.57 -9.58 -0.54
#